data_AF-A0A1F9R994-F1
#
_entry.id   AF-A0A1F9R994-F1
#
_cell.length_a   1.000
_cell.length_b   1.000
_cell.length_c   1.000
_cell.angle_alpha   90.00
_cell.angle_beta   90.00
_cell.angle_gamma   90.00
#
_symmetry.space_group_name_H-M   'P 1'
#
loop_
_entity.id
_entity.type
_entity.pdbx_description
1 polymer ?
#
loop_
_entity_poly.entity_id
_entity_poly.type
_entity_poly.pdbx_seq_one_letter_code
_entity_poly.pdbx_strand_id
1 'polypeptide(L)'
;MAQKKIERVIRAEGKSDVVIRLAKVQDMRRIQMLYAEVYGGSYSIPIVTDKEKMRRAIEDNEYYWLVAECQGRVVGSLVYALDLHYRNSKAFGAVVSQEFRKLDLAYTMMKLVLDDITHNKDLVDLVYATTRTANYAPQKLTESLGFIKLGIFPNSNRLQYNETHCLTAYFTERALQRRRQRPRIIPEVEPFYDIVRRQVNLDKPQIKKVEGMYSDHKVKIPLLHFEAINAPEFVKNRWRKTRPNSFFDHIFMPFHEPNLILITPDQGTEVYLTVNMKDKYSVVVGGVTDQKSFAVVLESIAQKVSQMDMGYVEVIIDGYSPAIQRDALDARFIPSAYFPCAKRMGGKRYDCIVFSRTFDILDFRNVKIISLYKNFLKEYLKLWRENYIELVFKTETK
;
A
#
# COMPACT_ATOMS: atom_id res chain seq x y z
N MET A 1 0.08 27.30 13.00
CA MET A 1 -0.18 26.33 11.90
C MET A 1 -1.15 26.98 10.93
N ALA A 2 -0.88 26.93 9.62
CA ALA A 2 -1.75 27.56 8.62
C ALA A 2 -3.11 26.87 8.57
N GLN A 3 -4.20 27.65 8.62
CA GLN A 3 -5.57 27.13 8.56
C GLN A 3 -5.80 26.45 7.21
N LYS A 4 -6.32 25.22 7.20
CA LYS A 4 -6.74 24.55 5.96
C LYS A 4 -7.93 25.31 5.38
N LYS A 5 -7.81 25.77 4.14
CA LYS A 5 -8.89 26.45 3.42
C LYS A 5 -8.98 25.86 2.02
N ILE A 6 -9.96 24.99 1.83
CA ILE A 6 -10.34 24.46 0.52
C ILE A 6 -11.86 24.66 0.42
N GLU A 7 -12.26 25.51 -0.52
CA GLU A 7 -13.65 25.73 -0.88
C GLU A 7 -13.74 25.99 -2.38
N ARG A 8 -14.63 25.28 -3.08
CA ARG A 8 -14.84 25.43 -4.52
C ARG A 8 -16.29 25.16 -4.86
N VAL A 9 -16.91 26.07 -5.61
CA VAL A 9 -18.27 25.88 -6.15
C VAL A 9 -18.17 25.36 -7.58
N ILE A 10 -18.92 24.31 -7.89
CA ILE A 10 -19.08 23.74 -9.22
C ILE A 10 -20.52 23.99 -9.64
N ARG A 11 -20.70 24.77 -10.71
CA ARG A 11 -21.99 25.01 -11.34
C ARG A 11 -22.24 23.93 -12.38
N ALA A 12 -23.43 23.35 -12.38
CA ALA A 12 -23.84 22.36 -13.37
C ALA A 12 -25.15 22.81 -14.02
N GLU A 13 -25.20 22.84 -15.35
CA GLU A 13 -26.42 23.23 -16.08
C GLU A 13 -27.60 22.32 -15.70
N GLY A 14 -28.72 22.92 -15.30
CA GLY A 14 -29.92 22.20 -14.88
C GLY A 14 -29.84 21.46 -13.54
N LYS A 15 -28.74 21.61 -12.78
CA LYS A 15 -28.58 21.06 -11.42
C LYS A 15 -28.24 22.16 -10.43
N SER A 16 -28.50 21.91 -9.14
CA SER A 16 -28.05 22.82 -8.09
C SER A 16 -26.53 22.82 -7.97
N ASP A 17 -25.99 23.95 -7.51
CA ASP A 17 -24.56 24.13 -7.29
C ASP A 17 -24.02 23.10 -6.30
N VAL A 18 -22.83 22.56 -6.63
CA VAL A 18 -22.11 21.63 -5.76
C VAL A 18 -20.97 22.39 -5.08
N VAL A 19 -20.94 22.38 -3.76
CA VAL A 19 -19.90 23.01 -2.96
C VAL A 19 -18.93 21.95 -2.45
N ILE A 20 -17.68 22.01 -2.90
CA ILE A 20 -16.57 21.22 -2.34
C ILE A 20 -15.99 22.00 -1.17
N ARG A 21 -15.90 21.35 0.00
CA ARG A 21 -15.36 21.93 1.24
C ARG A 21 -14.70 20.86 2.11
N LEU A 22 -13.96 21.30 3.13
CA LEU A 22 -13.53 20.39 4.20
C LEU A 22 -14.73 19.77 4.92
N ALA A 23 -14.59 18.50 5.28
CA ALA A 23 -15.54 17.77 6.09
C ALA A 23 -15.57 18.34 7.51
N LYS A 24 -16.76 18.29 8.12
CA LYS A 24 -16.99 18.62 9.53
C LYS A 24 -17.48 17.37 10.25
N VAL A 25 -17.38 17.34 11.58
CA VAL A 25 -17.88 16.21 12.40
C VAL A 25 -19.36 15.89 12.10
N GLN A 26 -20.16 16.91 11.78
CA GLN A 26 -21.57 16.77 11.42
C GLN A 26 -21.78 15.99 10.11
N ASP A 27 -20.78 15.92 9.22
CA ASP A 27 -20.86 15.20 7.95
C ASP A 27 -20.63 13.69 8.10
N MET A 28 -20.11 13.23 9.25
CA MET A 28 -19.68 11.83 9.45
C MET A 28 -20.74 10.81 9.01
N ARG A 29 -21.98 10.98 9.47
CA ARG A 29 -23.07 10.06 9.14
C ARG A 29 -23.42 10.08 7.65
N ARG A 30 -23.41 11.26 7.04
CA ARG A 30 -23.72 11.45 5.61
C ARG A 30 -22.64 10.83 4.72
N ILE A 31 -21.37 10.98 5.10
CA ILE A 31 -20.25 10.31 4.44
C ILE A 31 -20.40 8.79 4.54
N GLN A 32 -20.66 8.23 5.73
CA GLN A 32 -20.86 6.79 5.90
C GLN A 32 -22.01 6.25 5.03
N MET A 33 -23.13 6.98 4.96
CA MET A 33 -24.25 6.64 4.10
C MET A 33 -23.86 6.64 2.62
N LEU A 34 -23.08 7.62 2.15
CA LEU A 34 -22.59 7.68 0.78
C LEU A 34 -21.67 6.50 0.43
N TYR A 35 -20.77 6.11 1.34
CA TYR A 35 -19.92 4.92 1.14
C TYR A 35 -20.76 3.64 1.08
N ALA A 36 -21.76 3.51 1.96
CA ALA A 36 -22.68 2.37 1.93
C ALA A 36 -23.55 2.34 0.65
N GLU A 37 -24.00 3.49 0.14
CA GLU A 37 -24.76 3.63 -1.12
C GLU A 37 -23.93 3.12 -2.32
N VAL A 38 -22.64 3.48 -2.39
CA VAL A 38 -21.80 3.22 -3.57
C VAL A 38 -21.07 1.88 -3.51
N TYR A 39 -20.59 1.47 -2.33
CA TYR A 39 -19.80 0.25 -2.15
C TYR A 39 -20.53 -0.88 -1.44
N GLY A 40 -21.73 -0.63 -0.92
CA GLY A 40 -22.49 -1.58 -0.12
C GLY A 40 -22.00 -1.70 1.32
N GLY A 41 -22.71 -2.50 2.13
CA GLY A 41 -22.40 -2.72 3.55
C GLY A 41 -21.08 -3.48 3.82
N SER A 42 -20.45 -4.03 2.78
CA SER A 42 -19.18 -4.75 2.89
C SER A 42 -17.97 -3.83 2.98
N TYR A 43 -18.10 -2.52 2.75
CA TYR A 43 -16.97 -1.60 2.88
C TYR A 43 -16.33 -1.69 4.28
N SER A 44 -15.02 -1.76 4.32
CA SER A 44 -14.26 -2.27 5.45
C SER A 44 -13.19 -1.31 5.95
N ILE A 45 -12.88 -0.24 5.19
CA ILE A 45 -11.76 0.65 5.52
C ILE A 45 -12.05 1.35 6.84
N PRO A 46 -11.23 1.10 7.89
CA PRO A 46 -11.53 1.58 9.25
C PRO A 46 -11.70 3.09 9.36
N ILE A 47 -10.99 3.88 8.55
CA ILE A 47 -11.08 5.34 8.62
C ILE A 47 -12.51 5.85 8.37
N VAL A 48 -13.33 5.11 7.62
CA VAL A 48 -14.73 5.45 7.31
C VAL A 48 -15.70 4.73 8.25
N THR A 49 -15.42 3.49 8.61
CA THR A 49 -16.36 2.62 9.36
C THR A 49 -16.26 2.78 10.87
N ASP A 50 -15.09 3.13 11.40
CA ASP A 50 -14.84 3.36 12.82
C ASP A 50 -15.11 4.83 13.17
N LYS A 51 -16.06 5.06 14.07
CA LYS A 51 -16.52 6.39 14.49
C LYS A 51 -15.40 7.25 15.07
N GLU A 52 -14.55 6.66 15.92
CA GLU A 52 -13.50 7.40 16.61
C GLU A 52 -12.33 7.71 15.67
N LYS A 53 -11.96 6.77 14.80
CA LYS A 53 -10.96 7.03 13.76
C LYS A 53 -11.44 8.09 12.77
N MET A 54 -12.70 8.04 12.36
CA MET A 54 -13.28 9.03 11.47
C MET A 54 -13.31 10.42 12.08
N ARG A 55 -13.76 10.54 13.34
CA ARG A 55 -13.77 11.82 14.07
C ARG A 55 -12.35 12.40 14.13
N ARG A 56 -11.38 11.59 14.58
CA ARG A 56 -9.97 12.01 14.66
C ARG A 56 -9.47 12.51 13.30
N ALA A 57 -9.70 11.76 12.23
CA ALA A 57 -9.26 12.15 10.89
C ALA A 57 -9.96 13.42 10.36
N ILE A 58 -11.17 13.76 10.80
CA ILE A 58 -11.82 15.04 10.44
C ILE A 58 -11.23 16.21 11.22
N GLU A 59 -10.87 15.99 12.49
CA GLU A 59 -10.37 17.02 13.40
C GLU A 59 -8.84 17.25 13.25
N ASP A 60 -8.10 16.27 12.73
CA ASP A 60 -6.63 16.26 12.67
C ASP A 60 -6.05 17.04 11.47
N ASN A 61 -4.94 17.73 11.71
CA ASN A 61 -4.21 18.48 10.71
C ASN A 61 -3.46 17.59 9.70
N GLU A 62 -3.20 16.33 10.02
CA GLU A 62 -2.55 15.37 9.13
C GLU A 62 -3.52 14.68 8.16
N TYR A 63 -4.80 15.06 8.14
CA TYR A 63 -5.79 14.50 7.22
C TYR A 63 -6.49 15.56 6.38
N TYR A 64 -6.63 15.32 5.08
CA TYR A 64 -7.45 16.15 4.21
C TYR A 64 -8.70 15.38 3.84
N TRP A 65 -9.78 15.66 4.55
CA TRP A 65 -11.09 15.08 4.26
C TRP A 65 -11.99 16.12 3.62
N LEU A 66 -12.29 15.96 2.33
CA LEU A 66 -13.22 16.81 1.60
C LEU A 66 -14.59 16.14 1.45
N VAL A 67 -15.62 16.97 1.39
CA VAL A 67 -16.97 16.60 0.94
C VAL A 67 -17.39 17.50 -0.21
N ALA A 68 -18.12 16.92 -1.16
CA ALA A 68 -18.91 17.67 -2.13
C ALA A 68 -20.37 17.65 -1.67
N GLU A 69 -20.97 18.83 -1.50
CA GLU A 69 -22.32 19.00 -0.98
C GLU A 69 -23.22 19.65 -2.03
N CYS A 70 -24.42 19.11 -2.20
CA CYS A 70 -25.47 19.69 -3.05
C CYS A 70 -26.76 19.72 -2.24
N GLN A 71 -27.35 20.92 -2.06
CA GLN A 71 -28.61 21.12 -1.31
C GLN A 71 -28.63 20.41 0.07
N GLY A 72 -27.54 20.50 0.85
CA GLY A 72 -27.47 19.86 2.18
C GLY A 72 -27.13 18.36 2.17
N ARG A 73 -27.07 17.70 1.00
CA ARG A 73 -26.67 16.29 0.85
C ARG A 73 -25.20 16.18 0.47
N VAL A 74 -24.46 15.32 1.17
CA VAL A 74 -23.09 14.94 0.77
C VAL A 74 -23.19 13.98 -0.43
N VAL A 75 -22.70 14.43 -1.58
CA VAL A 75 -22.73 13.71 -2.86
C VAL A 75 -21.34 13.23 -3.30
N GLY A 76 -20.29 13.68 -2.63
CA GLY A 76 -18.92 13.21 -2.83
C GLY A 76 -18.12 13.27 -1.53
N SER A 77 -17.15 12.35 -1.37
CA SER A 77 -16.21 12.36 -0.25
C SER A 77 -14.84 11.87 -0.70
N LEU A 78 -13.80 12.50 -0.17
CA LEU A 78 -12.40 12.16 -0.44
C LEU A 78 -11.57 12.31 0.82
N VAL A 79 -10.71 11.35 1.12
CA VAL A 79 -9.78 11.42 2.26
C VAL A 79 -8.34 11.10 1.88
N TYR A 80 -7.45 11.99 2.28
CA TYR A 80 -6.00 11.85 2.24
C TYR A 80 -5.47 11.85 3.68
N ALA A 81 -4.45 11.05 3.96
CA ALA A 81 -3.62 11.23 5.15
C ALA A 81 -2.23 11.68 4.74
N LEU A 82 -1.58 12.43 5.60
CA LEU A 82 -0.24 12.96 5.44
C LEU A 82 0.65 12.33 6.50
N ASP A 83 1.88 12.05 6.11
CA ASP A 83 2.97 11.71 7.01
C ASP A 83 4.02 12.80 6.83
N LEU A 84 4.01 13.78 7.72
CA LEU A 84 4.86 14.96 7.61
C LEU A 84 6.34 14.63 7.88
N HIS A 85 6.61 13.55 8.63
CA HIS A 85 7.96 13.08 8.89
C HIS A 85 8.62 12.58 7.60
N TYR A 86 7.97 11.63 6.92
CA TYR A 86 8.44 11.09 5.66
C TYR A 86 8.10 11.98 4.45
N ARG A 87 7.27 13.02 4.65
CA ARG A 87 6.73 13.88 3.60
C ARG A 87 6.00 13.07 2.51
N ASN A 88 5.17 12.14 2.96
CA ASN A 88 4.36 11.29 2.11
C ASN A 88 2.88 11.61 2.32
N SER A 89 2.04 11.31 1.34
CA SER A 89 0.60 11.25 1.52
C SER A 89 0.02 10.00 0.87
N LYS A 90 -1.08 9.49 1.44
CA LYS A 90 -1.88 8.42 0.87
C LYS A 90 -3.31 8.90 0.63
N ALA A 91 -3.79 8.77 -0.59
CA ALA A 91 -5.21 8.89 -0.89
C ALA A 91 -5.90 7.57 -0.51
N PHE A 92 -6.72 7.58 0.53
CA PHE A 92 -7.33 6.37 1.11
C PHE A 92 -8.62 5.95 0.43
N GLY A 93 -9.45 6.92 0.05
CA GLY A 93 -10.75 6.62 -0.54
C GLY A 93 -11.39 7.85 -1.16
N ALA A 94 -12.06 7.64 -2.28
CA ALA A 94 -12.85 8.63 -2.99
C ALA A 94 -14.18 7.98 -3.38
N VAL A 95 -15.29 8.66 -3.10
CA VAL A 95 -16.63 8.20 -3.47
C VAL A 95 -17.44 9.37 -4.01
N VAL A 96 -18.21 9.12 -5.06
CA VAL A 96 -19.15 10.09 -5.66
C VAL A 96 -20.45 9.36 -5.95
N SER A 97 -21.57 9.96 -5.56
CA SER A 97 -22.91 9.41 -5.82
C SER A 97 -23.14 9.25 -7.32
N GLN A 98 -23.92 8.23 -7.69
CA GLN A 98 -24.10 7.86 -9.09
C GLN A 98 -24.72 8.99 -9.92
N GLU A 99 -25.66 9.74 -9.33
CA GLU A 99 -26.39 10.87 -9.93
C GLU A 99 -25.48 12.06 -10.29
N PHE A 100 -24.33 12.16 -9.61
CA PHE A 100 -23.36 13.25 -9.75
C PHE A 100 -22.08 12.80 -10.47
N ARG A 101 -22.07 11.57 -11.01
CA ARG A 101 -21.02 11.14 -11.94
C ARG A 101 -21.04 12.04 -13.19
N LYS A 102 -19.89 12.20 -13.83
CA LYS A 102 -19.63 13.09 -14.99
C LYS A 102 -19.52 14.59 -14.70
N LEU A 103 -19.64 15.01 -13.43
CA LEU A 103 -19.34 16.40 -13.02
C LEU A 103 -17.87 16.56 -12.56
N ASP A 104 -17.01 15.58 -12.86
CA ASP A 104 -15.59 15.56 -12.48
C ASP A 104 -15.31 15.87 -11.00
N LEU A 105 -16.25 15.55 -10.11
CA LEU A 105 -16.12 15.82 -8.68
C LEU A 105 -14.90 15.13 -8.07
N ALA A 106 -14.71 13.83 -8.38
CA ALA A 106 -13.57 13.08 -7.87
C ALA A 106 -12.23 13.67 -8.35
N TYR A 107 -12.14 14.03 -9.63
CA TYR A 107 -10.98 14.71 -10.20
C TYR A 107 -10.72 16.04 -9.52
N THR A 108 -11.74 16.88 -9.41
CA THR A 108 -11.63 18.22 -8.83
C THR A 108 -11.21 18.14 -7.36
N MET A 109 -11.83 17.28 -6.57
CA MET A 109 -11.48 17.10 -5.15
C MET A 109 -10.04 16.59 -5.00
N MET A 110 -9.63 15.58 -5.77
CA MET A 110 -8.26 15.05 -5.71
C MET A 110 -7.23 16.08 -6.14
N LYS A 111 -7.53 16.86 -7.20
CA LYS A 111 -6.67 17.93 -7.69
C LYS A 111 -6.51 19.04 -6.66
N LEU A 112 -7.59 19.48 -6.01
CA LEU A 112 -7.55 20.50 -4.97
C LEU A 112 -6.64 20.08 -3.80
N VAL A 113 -6.77 18.84 -3.32
CA VAL A 113 -5.91 18.34 -2.24
C VAL A 113 -4.47 18.19 -2.72
N LEU A 114 -4.26 17.59 -3.90
CA LEU A 114 -2.93 17.37 -4.47
C LEU A 114 -2.17 18.70 -4.61
N ASP A 115 -2.78 19.68 -5.28
CA ASP A 115 -2.18 21.00 -5.50
C ASP A 115 -1.88 21.71 -4.17
N ASP A 116 -2.77 21.60 -3.16
CA ASP A 116 -2.53 22.21 -1.85
C ASP A 116 -1.34 21.59 -1.12
N ILE A 117 -1.28 20.25 -1.05
CA ILE A 117 -0.27 19.55 -0.25
C ILE A 117 1.10 19.42 -0.93
N THR A 118 1.17 19.45 -2.27
CA THR A 118 2.44 19.34 -3.01
C THR A 118 2.99 20.67 -3.47
N HIS A 119 2.14 21.63 -3.85
CA HIS A 119 2.57 22.89 -4.47
C HIS A 119 2.35 24.10 -3.56
N ASN A 120 1.12 24.33 -3.11
CA ASN A 120 0.79 25.57 -2.39
C ASN A 120 1.44 25.62 -1.00
N LYS A 121 1.45 24.50 -0.28
CA LYS A 121 1.99 24.40 1.08
C LYS A 121 3.26 23.58 1.18
N ASP A 122 3.69 22.90 0.11
CA ASP A 122 4.90 22.07 0.06
C ASP A 122 5.01 21.12 1.29
N LEU A 123 3.91 20.44 1.64
CA LEU A 123 3.85 19.58 2.82
C LEU A 123 4.48 18.21 2.54
N VAL A 124 4.25 17.67 1.35
CA VAL A 124 4.67 16.32 0.97
C VAL A 124 5.37 16.33 -0.38
N ASP A 125 6.35 15.43 -0.54
CA ASP A 125 7.09 15.29 -1.81
C ASP A 125 6.43 14.22 -2.72
N LEU A 126 5.58 13.37 -2.14
CA LEU A 126 5.04 12.17 -2.77
C LEU A 126 3.60 11.93 -2.30
N VAL A 127 2.71 11.58 -3.22
CA VAL A 127 1.36 11.10 -2.93
C VAL A 127 1.13 9.77 -3.61
N TYR A 128 0.65 8.75 -2.90
CA TYR A 128 0.32 7.46 -3.51
C TYR A 128 -1.11 7.02 -3.23
N ALA A 129 -1.61 6.10 -4.04
CA ALA A 129 -2.95 5.55 -3.92
C ALA A 129 -2.95 4.08 -4.34
N THR A 130 -3.91 3.33 -3.81
CA THR A 130 -4.26 2.00 -4.31
C THR A 130 -5.59 2.09 -5.03
N THR A 131 -5.67 1.57 -6.26
CA THR A 131 -6.90 1.57 -7.05
C THR A 131 -7.42 0.16 -7.26
N ARG A 132 -8.71 -0.06 -7.00
CA ARG A 132 -9.40 -1.33 -7.29
C ARG A 132 -9.42 -1.61 -8.79
N THR A 133 -9.34 -2.89 -9.16
CA THR A 133 -9.37 -3.32 -10.57
C THR A 133 -10.75 -3.77 -11.05
N ALA A 134 -11.81 -3.61 -10.27
CA ALA A 134 -13.17 -3.95 -10.71
C ALA A 134 -13.66 -3.06 -11.88
N ASN A 135 -13.06 -1.87 -12.03
CA ASN A 135 -13.32 -0.97 -13.15
C ASN A 135 -12.10 -0.08 -13.46
N TYR A 136 -12.08 0.51 -14.66
CA TYR A 136 -10.98 1.36 -15.13
C TYR A 136 -11.00 2.79 -14.54
N ALA A 137 -12.10 3.24 -13.92
CA ALA A 137 -12.31 4.65 -13.65
C ALA A 137 -11.31 5.24 -12.63
N PRO A 138 -11.04 4.61 -11.45
CA PRO A 138 -10.00 5.07 -10.54
C PRO A 138 -8.59 5.08 -11.16
N GLN A 139 -8.29 4.08 -12.00
CA GLN A 139 -6.99 4.01 -12.67
C GLN A 139 -6.80 5.19 -13.63
N LYS A 140 -7.80 5.46 -14.48
CA LYS A 140 -7.79 6.61 -15.41
C LYS A 140 -7.82 7.96 -14.68
N LEU A 141 -8.52 8.04 -13.56
CA LEU A 141 -8.57 9.23 -12.71
C LEU A 141 -7.18 9.59 -12.16
N THR A 142 -6.46 8.62 -11.62
CA THR A 142 -5.09 8.88 -11.13
C THR A 142 -4.12 9.20 -12.27
N GLU A 143 -4.30 8.56 -13.44
CA GLU A 143 -3.53 8.88 -14.65
C GLU A 143 -3.73 10.32 -15.12
N SER A 144 -4.98 10.83 -15.14
CA SER A 144 -5.26 12.21 -15.54
C SER A 144 -4.75 13.27 -14.54
N LEU A 145 -4.42 12.84 -13.32
CA LEU A 145 -3.78 13.67 -12.28
C LEU A 145 -2.25 13.56 -12.29
N GLY A 146 -1.67 12.85 -13.27
CA GLY A 146 -0.22 12.71 -13.41
C GLY A 146 0.41 11.63 -12.52
N PHE A 147 -0.38 10.71 -11.96
CA PHE A 147 0.18 9.58 -11.23
C PHE A 147 0.74 8.53 -12.20
N ILE A 148 1.90 7.98 -11.84
CA ILE A 148 2.57 6.89 -12.55
C ILE A 148 2.27 5.54 -11.89
N LYS A 149 2.38 4.47 -12.68
CA LYS A 149 1.96 3.13 -12.30
C LYS A 149 3.16 2.41 -11.70
N LEU A 150 3.00 1.85 -10.51
CA LEU A 150 4.11 1.31 -9.72
C LEU A 150 4.05 -0.20 -9.53
N GLY A 151 2.87 -0.80 -9.64
CA GLY A 151 2.72 -2.24 -9.50
C GLY A 151 1.27 -2.71 -9.37
N ILE A 152 1.13 -3.99 -9.09
CA ILE A 152 -0.15 -4.68 -8.95
C ILE A 152 -0.08 -5.70 -7.80
N PHE A 153 -1.14 -5.82 -7.04
CA PHE A 153 -1.26 -6.68 -5.87
C PHE A 153 -2.40 -7.68 -6.09
N PRO A 154 -2.09 -8.86 -6.66
CA PRO A 154 -3.09 -9.91 -6.84
C PRO A 154 -3.66 -10.39 -5.50
N ASN A 155 -4.98 -10.52 -5.42
CA ASN A 155 -5.71 -10.99 -4.24
C ASN A 155 -5.38 -10.25 -2.92
N SER A 156 -5.04 -8.95 -2.97
CA SER A 156 -4.63 -8.22 -1.77
C SER A 156 -5.73 -8.09 -0.72
N ASN A 157 -6.99 -8.12 -1.14
CA ASN A 157 -8.14 -7.96 -0.25
C ASN A 157 -9.24 -8.96 -0.63
N ARG A 158 -10.04 -9.36 0.35
CA ARG A 158 -11.21 -10.21 0.15
C ARG A 158 -12.44 -9.54 0.75
N LEU A 159 -13.29 -9.00 -0.11
CA LEU A 159 -14.62 -8.51 0.28
C LEU A 159 -15.63 -9.64 0.06
N GLN A 160 -16.47 -9.57 -0.98
CA GLN A 160 -17.27 -10.71 -1.42
C GLN A 160 -16.44 -11.72 -2.23
N TYR A 161 -15.44 -11.22 -2.95
CA TYR A 161 -14.52 -11.99 -3.77
C TYR A 161 -13.09 -11.47 -3.53
N ASN A 162 -12.09 -12.22 -4.01
CA ASN A 162 -10.71 -11.76 -4.01
C ASN A 162 -10.57 -10.58 -4.98
N GLU A 163 -9.93 -9.52 -4.51
CA GLU A 163 -9.72 -8.29 -5.25
C GLU A 163 -8.25 -8.07 -5.50
N THR A 164 -7.96 -7.68 -6.73
CA THR A 164 -6.65 -7.19 -7.13
C THR A 164 -6.65 -5.67 -7.03
N HIS A 165 -5.58 -5.11 -6.48
CA HIS A 165 -5.36 -3.67 -6.43
C HIS A 165 -4.15 -3.29 -7.27
N CYS A 166 -4.12 -2.04 -7.74
CA CYS A 166 -2.94 -1.46 -8.37
C CYS A 166 -2.32 -0.38 -7.48
N LEU A 167 -1.00 -0.20 -7.56
CA LEU A 167 -0.27 0.90 -6.91
C LEU A 167 0.05 2.01 -7.92
N THR A 168 -0.22 3.25 -7.52
CA THR A 168 0.07 4.44 -8.32
C THR A 168 0.59 5.56 -7.43
N ALA A 169 1.45 6.44 -7.96
CA ALA A 169 1.94 7.58 -7.21
C ALA A 169 2.25 8.81 -8.06
N TYR A 170 2.08 9.98 -7.46
CA TYR A 170 2.49 11.28 -7.95
C TYR A 170 3.77 11.72 -7.24
N PHE A 171 4.77 12.11 -8.02
CA PHE A 171 6.07 12.56 -7.52
C PHE A 171 6.25 14.05 -7.82
N THR A 172 6.62 14.83 -6.81
CA THR A 172 7.15 16.17 -7.05
C THR A 172 8.54 16.10 -7.68
N GLU A 173 8.95 17.15 -8.39
CA GLU A 173 10.33 17.25 -8.91
C GLU A 173 11.36 17.10 -7.79
N ARG A 174 11.08 17.72 -6.63
CA ARG A 174 11.90 17.62 -5.42
C ARG A 174 12.08 16.18 -4.94
N ALA A 175 11.04 15.34 -5.03
CA ALA A 175 11.17 13.91 -4.68
C ALA A 175 12.19 13.21 -5.56
N LEU A 176 12.08 13.41 -6.87
CA LEU A 176 12.95 12.79 -7.88
C LEU A 176 14.39 13.30 -7.78
N GLN A 177 14.59 14.60 -7.57
CA GLN A 177 15.93 15.19 -7.38
C GLN A 177 16.64 14.64 -6.13
N ARG A 178 15.90 14.37 -5.06
CA ARG A 178 16.45 13.82 -3.80
C ARG A 178 16.56 12.30 -3.79
N ARG A 179 16.15 11.63 -4.87
CA ARG A 179 16.23 10.17 -4.99
C ARG A 179 17.68 9.72 -4.94
N ARG A 180 17.96 8.70 -4.13
CA ARG A 180 19.23 7.97 -4.18
C ARG A 180 19.29 7.17 -5.47
N GLN A 181 20.18 7.55 -6.38
CA GLN A 181 20.35 6.85 -7.65
C GLN A 181 20.96 5.44 -7.48
N ARG A 182 20.87 4.67 -8.55
CA ARG A 182 21.47 3.34 -8.78
C ARG A 182 21.08 2.34 -7.69
N PRO A 183 19.78 2.01 -7.57
CA PRO A 183 19.30 0.98 -6.66
C PRO A 183 20.02 -0.35 -6.93
N ARG A 184 20.25 -1.13 -5.87
CA ARG A 184 20.89 -2.45 -5.93
C ARG A 184 19.81 -3.50 -5.78
N ILE A 185 19.41 -4.10 -6.90
CA ILE A 185 18.27 -5.00 -6.96
C ILE A 185 18.66 -6.39 -7.47
N ILE A 186 17.91 -7.40 -7.05
CA ILE A 186 18.01 -8.75 -7.62
C ILE A 186 17.42 -8.80 -9.05
N PRO A 187 17.83 -9.74 -9.90
CA PRO A 187 17.35 -9.85 -11.28
C PRO A 187 15.83 -9.92 -11.42
N GLU A 188 15.14 -10.55 -10.48
CA GLU A 188 13.69 -10.76 -10.49
C GLU A 188 12.90 -9.46 -10.29
N VAL A 189 13.54 -8.43 -9.74
CA VAL A 189 12.95 -7.09 -9.54
C VAL A 189 13.20 -6.20 -10.77
N GLU A 190 14.19 -6.50 -11.60
CA GLU A 190 14.55 -5.69 -12.77
C GLU A 190 13.37 -5.39 -13.70
N PRO A 191 12.50 -6.35 -14.07
CA PRO A 191 11.37 -6.06 -14.94
C PRO A 191 10.39 -5.02 -14.35
N PHE A 192 10.14 -5.08 -13.05
CA PHE A 192 9.30 -4.12 -12.33
C PHE A 192 9.94 -2.73 -12.30
N TYR A 193 11.24 -2.68 -12.02
CA TYR A 193 12.02 -1.45 -12.08
C TYR A 193 11.94 -0.81 -13.46
N ASP A 194 12.10 -1.60 -14.51
CA ASP A 194 12.20 -1.10 -15.87
C ASP A 194 10.87 -0.50 -16.38
N ILE A 195 9.74 -1.05 -15.93
CA ILE A 195 8.40 -0.47 -16.21
C ILE A 195 8.27 0.91 -15.56
N VAL A 196 8.73 1.07 -14.32
CA VAL A 196 8.70 2.37 -13.61
C VAL A 196 9.71 3.34 -14.18
N ARG A 197 10.94 2.88 -14.43
CA ARG A 197 12.05 3.66 -14.99
C ARG A 197 11.65 4.39 -16.27
N ARG A 198 10.93 3.73 -17.17
CA ARG A 198 10.53 4.31 -18.47
C ARG A 198 9.47 5.40 -18.33
N GLN A 199 8.68 5.42 -17.25
CA GLN A 199 7.65 6.45 -17.04
C GLN A 199 8.23 7.78 -16.57
N VAL A 200 9.33 7.76 -15.79
CA VAL A 200 9.93 8.96 -15.18
C VAL A 200 11.44 9.07 -15.40
N ASN A 201 11.95 8.40 -16.43
CA ASN A 201 13.34 8.43 -16.88
C ASN A 201 14.38 8.23 -15.75
N LEU A 202 14.21 7.18 -14.94
CA LEU A 202 15.19 6.86 -13.90
C LEU A 202 16.50 6.33 -14.51
N ASP A 203 17.58 6.41 -13.75
CA ASP A 203 18.87 5.82 -14.09
C ASP A 203 18.82 4.28 -14.13
N LYS A 204 19.85 3.61 -14.66
CA LYS A 204 19.89 2.14 -14.68
C LYS A 204 20.20 1.59 -13.28
N PRO A 205 19.60 0.45 -12.88
CA PRO A 205 19.87 -0.14 -11.58
C PRO A 205 21.22 -0.88 -11.59
N GLN A 206 21.73 -1.22 -10.42
CA GLN A 206 22.80 -2.21 -10.26
C GLN A 206 22.18 -3.58 -10.00
N ILE A 207 22.20 -4.46 -10.99
CA ILE A 207 21.74 -5.84 -10.81
C ILE A 207 22.76 -6.62 -9.98
N LYS A 208 22.29 -7.25 -8.90
CA LYS A 208 23.10 -8.05 -7.98
C LYS A 208 22.55 -9.46 -7.92
N LYS A 209 23.29 -10.40 -8.50
CA LYS A 209 23.04 -11.83 -8.30
C LYS A 209 23.52 -12.18 -6.90
N VAL A 210 22.56 -12.54 -6.04
CA VAL A 210 22.79 -12.94 -4.65
C VAL A 210 22.03 -14.23 -4.45
N GLU A 211 22.69 -15.21 -3.86
CA GLU A 211 22.10 -16.47 -3.42
C GLU A 211 22.02 -16.43 -1.89
N GLY A 212 20.83 -16.69 -1.37
CA GLY A 212 20.55 -16.87 0.05
C GLY A 212 20.72 -18.33 0.47
N MET A 213 20.57 -18.59 1.77
CA MET A 213 20.72 -19.93 2.35
C MET A 213 19.71 -20.95 1.80
N TYR A 214 18.58 -20.48 1.24
CA TYR A 214 17.47 -21.31 0.80
C TYR A 214 17.14 -21.17 -0.69
N SER A 215 17.98 -20.47 -1.46
CA SER A 215 17.73 -20.18 -2.88
C SER A 215 17.76 -21.40 -3.80
N ASP A 216 18.44 -22.48 -3.38
CA ASP A 216 18.48 -23.73 -4.15
C ASP A 216 17.33 -24.68 -3.84
N HIS A 217 16.48 -24.32 -2.86
CA HIS A 217 15.33 -25.09 -2.38
C HIS A 217 15.65 -26.54 -1.93
N LYS A 218 16.92 -26.89 -1.70
CA LYS A 218 17.29 -28.24 -1.21
C LYS A 218 17.08 -28.39 0.29
N VAL A 219 17.15 -27.29 1.01
CA VAL A 219 16.93 -27.25 2.46
C VAL A 219 15.58 -26.61 2.75
N LYS A 220 14.76 -27.29 3.55
CA LYS A 220 13.50 -26.72 4.03
C LYS A 220 13.79 -25.56 4.98
N ILE A 221 13.10 -24.44 4.78
CA ILE A 221 13.17 -23.29 5.68
C ILE A 221 12.63 -23.71 7.06
N PRO A 222 13.40 -23.60 8.15
CA PRO A 222 12.92 -23.89 9.49
C PRO A 222 11.85 -22.87 9.90
N LEU A 223 10.92 -23.30 10.75
CA LEU A 223 9.80 -22.49 11.19
C LEU A 223 9.98 -22.09 12.65
N LEU A 224 9.76 -20.82 12.94
CA LEU A 224 9.70 -20.28 14.30
C LEU A 224 8.32 -20.56 14.89
N HIS A 225 8.29 -20.92 16.17
CA HIS A 225 7.04 -21.06 16.90
C HIS A 225 6.57 -19.68 17.37
N PHE A 226 5.63 -19.08 16.63
CA PHE A 226 5.06 -17.78 16.99
C PHE A 226 3.79 -17.91 17.84
N GLU A 227 3.76 -17.19 18.95
CA GLU A 227 2.56 -16.80 19.67
C GLU A 227 2.00 -15.49 19.11
N ALA A 228 0.68 -15.32 19.14
CA ALA A 228 0.00 -14.16 18.59
C ALA A 228 -0.63 -13.32 19.70
N ILE A 229 -0.20 -12.07 19.85
CA ILE A 229 -0.76 -11.12 20.81
C ILE A 229 -1.65 -10.12 20.05
N ASN A 230 -2.98 -10.29 20.20
CA ASN A 230 -3.99 -9.40 19.63
C ASN A 230 -4.57 -8.48 20.70
N ALA A 231 -3.80 -7.46 21.09
CA ALA A 231 -4.20 -6.46 22.07
C ALA A 231 -3.82 -5.06 21.54
N PRO A 232 -4.67 -4.41 20.71
CA PRO A 232 -4.25 -3.27 19.88
C PRO A 232 -3.55 -2.14 20.64
N GLU A 233 -4.06 -1.72 21.81
CA GLU A 233 -3.42 -0.65 22.58
C GLU A 233 -2.11 -1.08 23.24
N PHE A 234 -2.01 -2.34 23.68
CA PHE A 234 -0.73 -2.92 24.13
C PHE A 234 0.29 -2.97 23.00
N VAL A 235 -0.12 -3.47 21.83
CA VAL A 235 0.72 -3.58 20.63
C VAL A 235 1.27 -2.20 20.22
N LYS A 236 0.40 -1.19 20.14
CA LYS A 236 0.81 0.19 19.82
C LYS A 236 1.81 0.75 20.83
N ASN A 237 1.55 0.56 22.12
CA ASN A 237 2.43 1.06 23.17
C ASN A 237 3.79 0.37 23.17
N ARG A 238 3.83 -0.94 22.86
CA ARG A 238 5.09 -1.67 22.71
C ARG A 238 5.84 -1.21 21.47
N TRP A 239 5.16 -1.12 20.32
CA TRP A 239 5.74 -0.65 19.06
C TRP A 239 6.43 0.71 19.18
N ARG A 240 5.82 1.68 19.88
CA ARG A 240 6.40 3.02 20.11
C ARG A 240 7.75 2.98 20.86
N LYS A 241 8.01 1.92 21.63
CA LYS A 241 9.25 1.74 22.40
C LYS A 241 10.25 0.85 21.68
N THR A 242 9.78 0.02 20.75
CA THR A 242 10.60 -0.90 19.98
C THR A 242 11.42 -0.15 18.95
N ARG A 243 12.73 -0.41 18.94
CA ARG A 243 13.63 0.05 17.87
C ARG A 243 13.86 -1.13 16.95
N PRO A 244 13.53 -1.03 15.65
CA PRO A 244 13.87 -2.05 14.69
C PRO A 244 15.36 -2.40 14.73
N ASN A 245 15.69 -3.64 14.39
CA ASN A 245 17.08 -4.10 14.25
C ASN A 245 17.20 -5.06 13.05
N SER A 246 18.44 -5.40 12.69
CA SER A 246 18.74 -6.42 11.67
C SER A 246 18.03 -6.07 10.34
N PHE A 247 17.41 -7.04 9.68
CA PHE A 247 16.66 -6.82 8.44
C PHE A 247 15.42 -5.92 8.59
N PHE A 248 14.91 -5.68 9.80
CA PHE A 248 13.81 -4.74 9.99
C PHE A 248 14.20 -3.27 9.83
N ASP A 249 15.50 -2.93 9.89
CA ASP A 249 15.98 -1.57 9.54
C ASP A 249 15.78 -1.24 8.05
N HIS A 250 15.65 -2.28 7.24
CA HIS A 250 15.54 -2.22 5.79
C HIS A 250 14.10 -2.27 5.27
N ILE A 251 13.12 -2.38 6.17
CA ILE A 251 11.71 -2.32 5.80
C ILE A 251 11.13 -0.92 5.98
N PHE A 252 9.99 -0.67 5.33
CA PHE A 252 9.29 0.61 5.39
C PHE A 252 7.80 0.46 5.09
N MET A 253 6.95 0.54 6.11
CA MET A 253 5.50 0.44 5.93
C MET A 253 4.80 1.74 6.37
N PRO A 254 4.56 2.69 5.45
CA PRO A 254 3.89 3.95 5.80
C PRO A 254 2.38 3.74 5.97
N PHE A 255 1.75 4.60 6.78
CA PHE A 255 0.30 4.65 6.99
C PHE A 255 -0.35 3.37 7.57
N HIS A 256 0.42 2.52 8.23
CA HIS A 256 -0.08 1.34 8.95
C HIS A 256 0.31 1.43 10.43
N GLU A 257 -0.68 1.27 11.29
CA GLU A 257 -0.48 1.16 12.74
C GLU A 257 -0.60 -0.32 13.12
N PRO A 258 0.40 -0.91 13.80
CA PRO A 258 0.36 -2.32 14.14
C PRO A 258 -0.74 -2.60 15.16
N ASN A 259 -1.44 -3.72 14.97
CA ASN A 259 -2.49 -4.21 15.87
C ASN A 259 -2.29 -5.67 16.30
N LEU A 260 -1.24 -6.33 15.79
CA LEU A 260 -0.85 -7.70 16.12
C LEU A 260 0.66 -7.76 16.35
N ILE A 261 1.09 -8.56 17.33
CA ILE A 261 2.48 -9.01 17.46
C ILE A 261 2.53 -10.52 17.28
N LEU A 262 3.48 -10.99 16.48
CA LEU A 262 3.94 -12.38 16.49
C LEU A 262 5.26 -12.43 17.26
N ILE A 263 5.33 -13.25 18.31
CA ILE A 263 6.48 -13.32 19.21
C ILE A 263 6.88 -14.77 19.48
N THR A 264 8.18 -15.06 19.50
CA THR A 264 8.69 -16.37 19.91
C THR A 264 8.68 -16.51 21.44
N PRO A 265 8.51 -17.72 22.02
CA PRO A 265 8.48 -17.91 23.48
C PRO A 265 9.72 -17.38 24.22
N ASP A 266 10.89 -17.43 23.57
CA ASP A 266 12.15 -16.88 24.09
C ASP A 266 12.27 -15.35 23.93
N GLN A 267 11.29 -14.71 23.29
CA GLN A 267 11.28 -13.29 22.93
C GLN A 267 12.45 -12.85 22.04
N GLY A 268 13.16 -13.80 21.43
CA GLY A 268 14.27 -13.53 20.52
C GLY A 268 13.81 -12.89 19.21
N THR A 269 12.56 -13.13 18.80
CA THR A 269 11.94 -12.52 17.62
C THR A 269 10.55 -11.97 17.92
N GLU A 270 10.34 -10.69 17.58
CA GLU A 270 9.05 -9.99 17.61
C GLU A 270 8.76 -9.34 16.26
N VAL A 271 7.60 -9.63 15.69
CA VAL A 271 7.15 -9.06 14.43
C VAL A 271 5.84 -8.32 14.65
N TYR A 272 5.79 -7.06 14.24
CA TYR A 272 4.61 -6.20 14.33
C TYR A 272 3.89 -6.22 12.99
N LEU A 273 2.60 -6.53 13.02
CA LEU A 273 1.75 -6.57 11.84
C LEU A 273 0.53 -5.67 12.03
N THR A 274 0.03 -5.18 10.90
CA THR A 274 -1.37 -4.75 10.82
C THR A 274 -2.15 -5.85 10.12
N VAL A 275 -3.20 -6.35 10.77
CA VAL A 275 -4.14 -7.32 10.21
C VAL A 275 -5.54 -6.73 10.13
N ASN A 276 -6.22 -6.99 9.02
CA ASN A 276 -7.64 -6.71 8.84
C ASN A 276 -8.36 -8.03 8.54
N MET A 277 -8.97 -8.61 9.57
CA MET A 277 -9.68 -9.89 9.47
C MET A 277 -10.84 -9.83 8.48
N LYS A 278 -11.52 -8.68 8.34
CA LYS A 278 -12.67 -8.53 7.43
C LYS A 278 -12.26 -8.69 5.98
N ASP A 279 -11.09 -8.17 5.62
CA ASP A 279 -10.59 -8.18 4.24
C ASP A 279 -9.50 -9.23 4.00
N LYS A 280 -9.18 -10.03 5.01
CA LYS A 280 -8.08 -11.01 4.99
C LYS A 280 -6.72 -10.42 4.53
N TYR A 281 -6.50 -9.13 4.80
CA TYR A 281 -5.29 -8.37 4.45
C TYR A 281 -4.35 -8.24 5.64
N SER A 282 -3.07 -8.52 5.46
CA SER A 282 -2.03 -8.28 6.47
C SER A 282 -0.78 -7.64 5.88
N VAL A 283 -0.06 -6.88 6.70
CA VAL A 283 1.23 -6.29 6.35
C VAL A 283 2.22 -6.42 7.49
N VAL A 284 3.50 -6.61 7.14
CA VAL A 284 4.61 -6.52 8.09
C VAL A 284 5.00 -5.06 8.25
N VAL A 285 4.85 -4.53 9.47
CA VAL A 285 5.16 -3.12 9.79
C VAL A 285 6.61 -2.96 10.25
N GLY A 286 7.11 -3.91 11.03
CA GLY A 286 8.29 -3.73 11.86
C GLY A 286 8.63 -4.98 12.64
N GLY A 287 9.76 -4.97 13.33
CA GLY A 287 10.12 -6.05 14.23
C GLY A 287 11.51 -5.91 14.83
N VAL A 288 11.82 -6.83 15.73
CA VAL A 288 13.16 -7.11 16.23
C VAL A 288 13.41 -8.62 16.16
N THR A 289 14.65 -9.02 15.95
CA THR A 289 14.99 -10.44 15.82
C THR A 289 16.46 -10.71 16.10
N ASP A 290 16.74 -11.91 16.58
CA ASP A 290 18.07 -12.53 16.67
C ASP A 290 18.38 -13.45 15.46
N GLN A 291 17.40 -13.67 14.59
CA GLN A 291 17.53 -14.55 13.44
C GLN A 291 18.46 -13.94 12.40
N LYS A 292 19.26 -14.82 11.78
CA LYS A 292 20.23 -14.43 10.75
C LYS A 292 19.64 -14.34 9.35
N SER A 293 18.55 -15.08 9.10
CA SER A 293 17.90 -15.13 7.80
C SER A 293 16.50 -14.55 7.89
N PHE A 294 16.22 -13.59 7.01
CA PHE A 294 14.89 -13.02 6.91
C PHE A 294 13.90 -14.01 6.27
N ALA A 295 14.38 -14.95 5.46
CA ALA A 295 13.56 -16.00 4.85
C ALA A 295 12.88 -16.87 5.93
N VAL A 296 13.61 -17.21 7.01
CA VAL A 296 13.08 -17.94 8.17
C VAL A 296 11.93 -17.18 8.83
N VAL A 297 12.12 -15.88 9.08
CA VAL A 297 11.10 -15.05 9.70
C VAL A 297 9.90 -14.87 8.79
N LEU A 298 10.09 -14.59 7.49
CA LEU A 298 9.01 -14.40 6.53
C LEU A 298 8.20 -15.68 6.28
N GLU A 299 8.84 -16.85 6.15
CA GLU A 299 8.11 -18.12 6.02
C GLU A 299 7.29 -18.42 7.27
N SER A 300 7.86 -18.15 8.46
CA SER A 300 7.17 -18.34 9.74
C SER A 300 5.98 -17.38 9.91
N ILE A 301 6.14 -16.11 9.50
CA ILE A 301 5.03 -15.14 9.44
C ILE A 301 3.95 -15.66 8.49
N ALA A 302 4.33 -16.04 7.27
CA ALA A 302 3.39 -16.49 6.24
C ALA A 302 2.58 -17.71 6.71
N GLN A 303 3.23 -18.68 7.36
CA GLN A 303 2.55 -19.82 7.95
C GLN A 303 1.58 -19.38 9.05
N LYS A 304 2.02 -18.52 9.98
CA LYS A 304 1.20 -18.11 11.12
C LYS A 304 -0.03 -17.30 10.70
N VAL A 305 0.13 -16.34 9.78
CA VAL A 305 -1.02 -15.55 9.30
C VAL A 305 -1.98 -16.40 8.46
N SER A 306 -1.47 -17.37 7.70
CA SER A 306 -2.33 -18.34 6.99
C SER A 306 -3.13 -19.21 7.96
N GLN A 307 -2.55 -19.65 9.07
CA GLN A 307 -3.28 -20.35 10.16
C GLN A 307 -4.34 -19.46 10.82
N MET A 308 -4.17 -18.14 10.78
CA MET A 308 -5.16 -17.16 11.24
C MET A 308 -6.23 -16.85 10.16
N ASP A 309 -6.32 -17.65 9.11
CA ASP A 309 -7.25 -17.48 7.98
C ASP A 309 -7.07 -16.15 7.23
N MET A 310 -5.84 -15.61 7.20
CA MET A 310 -5.49 -14.49 6.32
C MET A 310 -5.24 -14.99 4.90
N GLY A 311 -5.59 -14.16 3.91
CA GLY A 311 -5.48 -14.47 2.49
C GLY A 311 -4.26 -13.83 1.81
N TYR A 312 -3.68 -12.82 2.46
CA TYR A 312 -2.61 -12.01 1.89
C TYR A 312 -1.68 -11.46 2.96
N VAL A 313 -0.38 -11.41 2.66
CA VAL A 313 0.64 -10.70 3.44
C VAL A 313 1.62 -9.97 2.52
N GLU A 314 2.00 -8.74 2.89
CA GLU A 314 3.04 -7.98 2.19
C GLU A 314 4.09 -7.39 3.13
N VAL A 315 5.26 -7.13 2.56
CA VAL A 315 6.37 -6.41 3.19
C VAL A 315 7.01 -5.49 2.16
N ILE A 316 7.46 -4.32 2.60
CA ILE A 316 8.12 -3.34 1.75
C ILE A 316 9.58 -3.26 2.16
N ILE A 317 10.48 -3.61 1.24
CA ILE A 317 11.92 -3.72 1.45
C ILE A 317 12.62 -2.63 0.65
N ASP A 318 13.70 -2.05 1.15
CA ASP A 318 14.48 -1.07 0.39
C ASP A 318 15.10 -1.66 -0.89
N GLY A 319 15.23 -0.80 -1.91
CA GLY A 319 15.82 -1.14 -3.21
C GLY A 319 17.36 -1.19 -3.22
N TYR A 320 18.03 -1.33 -2.07
CA TYR A 320 19.49 -1.28 -1.93
C TYR A 320 20.08 -2.47 -1.17
N SER A 321 19.24 -3.38 -0.67
CA SER A 321 19.60 -4.53 0.16
C SER A 321 19.29 -5.85 -0.53
N PRO A 322 20.08 -6.26 -1.55
CA PRO A 322 19.75 -7.40 -2.41
C PRO A 322 19.72 -8.75 -1.68
N ALA A 323 20.46 -8.92 -0.56
CA ALA A 323 20.37 -10.12 0.27
C ALA A 323 18.99 -10.26 0.94
N ILE A 324 18.43 -9.16 1.44
CA ILE A 324 17.10 -9.13 2.07
C ILE A 324 16.00 -9.32 1.01
N GLN A 325 16.19 -8.75 -0.18
CA GLN A 325 15.30 -8.98 -1.33
C GLN A 325 15.31 -10.46 -1.75
N ARG A 326 16.47 -11.11 -1.76
CA ARG A 326 16.60 -12.54 -2.04
C ARG A 326 15.89 -13.38 -0.99
N ASP A 327 16.13 -13.11 0.29
CA ASP A 327 15.47 -13.83 1.39
C ASP A 327 13.93 -13.74 1.30
N ALA A 328 13.38 -12.59 0.88
CA ALA A 328 11.93 -12.46 0.66
C ALA A 328 11.43 -13.37 -0.47
N LEU A 329 12.17 -13.43 -1.58
CA LEU A 329 11.83 -14.31 -2.69
C LEU A 329 11.97 -15.79 -2.33
N ASP A 330 13.00 -16.15 -1.57
CA ASP A 330 13.23 -17.53 -1.08
C ASP A 330 12.07 -17.97 -0.17
N ALA A 331 11.52 -17.06 0.65
CA ALA A 331 10.28 -17.25 1.41
C ALA A 331 8.98 -17.09 0.58
N ARG A 332 9.11 -17.13 -0.75
CA ARG A 332 8.03 -17.04 -1.75
C ARG A 332 7.16 -15.79 -1.67
N PHE A 333 7.71 -14.69 -1.16
CA PHE A 333 7.12 -13.37 -1.38
C PHE A 333 7.58 -12.88 -2.76
N ILE A 334 6.62 -12.62 -3.64
CA ILE A 334 6.88 -12.25 -5.03
C ILE A 334 6.89 -10.72 -5.15
N PRO A 335 7.86 -10.12 -5.87
CA PRO A 335 7.81 -8.71 -6.20
C PRO A 335 6.47 -8.35 -6.86
N SER A 336 5.80 -7.34 -6.33
CA SER A 336 4.47 -6.89 -6.77
C SER A 336 4.48 -5.45 -7.26
N ALA A 337 5.40 -4.64 -6.73
CA ALA A 337 5.56 -3.24 -7.13
C ALA A 337 6.99 -2.75 -6.93
N TYR A 338 7.38 -1.77 -7.74
CA TYR A 338 8.57 -0.96 -7.53
C TYR A 338 8.17 0.48 -7.18
N PHE A 339 8.59 0.95 -6.01
CA PHE A 339 8.13 2.21 -5.43
C PHE A 339 9.31 3.18 -5.27
N PRO A 340 9.59 4.04 -6.26
CA PRO A 340 10.71 4.96 -6.18
C PRO A 340 10.46 6.01 -5.11
N CYS A 341 11.53 6.55 -4.52
CA CYS A 341 11.46 7.63 -3.52
C CYS A 341 10.57 7.36 -2.29
N ALA A 342 10.15 6.13 -2.01
CA ALA A 342 9.13 5.84 -1.00
C ALA A 342 9.57 6.23 0.42
N LYS A 343 10.78 5.83 0.83
CA LYS A 343 11.33 6.05 2.18
C LYS A 343 12.21 7.29 2.20
N ARG A 344 11.95 8.24 3.10
CA ARG A 344 12.84 9.39 3.34
C ARG A 344 13.78 9.06 4.51
N MET A 345 15.08 9.22 4.31
CA MET A 345 16.08 9.13 5.38
C MET A 345 17.10 10.25 5.22
N GLY A 346 17.15 11.14 6.22
CA GLY A 346 17.92 12.38 6.13
C GLY A 346 17.51 13.24 4.93
N GLY A 347 18.49 13.69 4.15
CA GLY A 347 18.27 14.52 2.96
C GLY A 347 17.90 13.75 1.68
N LYS A 348 17.86 12.40 1.71
CA LYS A 348 17.67 11.55 0.53
C LYS A 348 16.38 10.75 0.60
N ARG A 349 15.89 10.33 -0.57
CA ARG A 349 14.76 9.42 -0.73
C ARG A 349 15.23 8.11 -1.33
N TYR A 350 14.77 7.01 -0.76
CA TYR A 350 15.17 5.65 -1.10
C TYR A 350 14.00 4.97 -1.78
N ASP A 351 14.32 4.24 -2.84
CA ASP A 351 13.36 3.35 -3.47
C ASP A 351 13.07 2.15 -2.57
N CYS A 352 11.87 1.61 -2.72
CA CYS A 352 11.43 0.39 -2.07
C CYS A 352 10.79 -0.55 -3.10
N ILE A 353 10.71 -1.82 -2.73
CA ILE A 353 10.08 -2.89 -3.50
C ILE A 353 9.01 -3.48 -2.59
N VAL A 354 7.80 -3.63 -3.12
CA VAL A 354 6.73 -4.32 -2.40
C VAL A 354 6.79 -5.79 -2.79
N PHE A 355 6.95 -6.64 -1.79
CA PHE A 355 6.94 -8.08 -1.91
C PHE A 355 5.67 -8.61 -1.24
N SER A 356 4.96 -9.52 -1.90
CA SER A 356 3.72 -10.06 -1.34
C SER A 356 3.54 -11.55 -1.58
N ARG A 357 2.73 -12.15 -0.72
CA ARG A 357 2.35 -13.56 -0.77
C ARG A 357 0.84 -13.67 -0.57
N THR A 358 0.18 -14.32 -1.52
CA THR A 358 -1.23 -14.71 -1.43
C THR A 358 -1.33 -16.18 -1.05
N PHE A 359 -2.30 -16.51 -0.22
CA PHE A 359 -2.61 -17.89 0.18
C PHE A 359 -3.82 -18.45 -0.56
N ASP A 360 -4.65 -17.56 -1.11
CA ASP A 360 -5.80 -17.92 -1.93
C ASP A 360 -5.41 -18.10 -3.41
N ILE A 361 -6.19 -18.91 -4.13
CA ILE A 361 -6.07 -19.12 -5.58
C ILE A 361 -6.22 -17.78 -6.30
N LEU A 362 -5.31 -17.50 -7.22
CA LEU A 362 -5.36 -16.31 -8.08
C LEU A 362 -6.60 -16.35 -8.99
N ASP A 363 -7.48 -15.35 -8.86
CA ASP A 363 -8.69 -15.21 -9.69
C ASP A 363 -8.73 -13.82 -10.35
N PHE A 364 -8.66 -13.81 -11.69
CA PHE A 364 -8.64 -12.58 -12.48
C PHE A 364 -9.91 -12.34 -13.28
N ARG A 365 -10.98 -13.12 -13.10
CA ARG A 365 -12.22 -13.04 -13.90
C ARG A 365 -12.84 -11.64 -13.91
N ASN A 366 -12.73 -10.91 -12.79
CA ASN A 366 -13.30 -9.57 -12.62
C ASN A 366 -12.26 -8.43 -12.74
N VAL A 367 -11.04 -8.72 -13.20
CA VAL A 367 -9.94 -7.76 -13.24
C VAL A 367 -9.95 -6.97 -14.55
N LYS A 368 -10.10 -5.65 -14.43
CA LYS A 368 -10.06 -4.66 -15.50
C LYS A 368 -8.89 -3.72 -15.25
N ILE A 369 -7.81 -3.88 -16.00
CA ILE A 369 -6.56 -3.11 -15.82
C ILE A 369 -6.08 -2.49 -17.13
N ILE A 370 -5.63 -1.23 -17.05
CA ILE A 370 -5.02 -0.54 -18.19
C ILE A 370 -3.72 -1.22 -18.64
N SER A 371 -3.31 -0.96 -19.88
CA SER A 371 -2.21 -1.68 -20.55
C SER A 371 -0.94 -1.81 -19.72
N LEU A 372 -0.52 -0.73 -19.05
CA LEU A 372 0.73 -0.74 -18.28
C LEU A 372 0.69 -1.66 -17.05
N TYR A 373 -0.47 -1.78 -16.39
CA TYR A 373 -0.65 -2.73 -15.28
C TYR A 373 -0.64 -4.19 -15.75
N LYS A 374 -1.00 -4.47 -17.01
CA LYS A 374 -0.87 -5.83 -17.56
C LYS A 374 0.58 -6.29 -17.59
N ASN A 375 1.52 -5.37 -17.81
CA ASN A 375 2.96 -5.70 -17.78
C ASN A 375 3.39 -6.12 -16.37
N PHE A 376 2.99 -5.37 -15.34
CA PHE A 376 3.24 -5.77 -13.95
C PHE A 376 2.62 -7.14 -13.62
N LEU A 377 1.37 -7.38 -14.03
CA LEU A 377 0.70 -8.66 -13.79
C LEU A 377 1.43 -9.82 -14.48
N LYS A 378 1.90 -9.60 -15.71
CA LYS A 378 2.65 -10.62 -16.48
C LYS A 378 3.94 -11.01 -15.75
N GLU A 379 4.72 -10.04 -15.28
CA GLU A 379 5.95 -10.30 -14.55
C GLU A 379 5.68 -10.98 -13.20
N TYR A 380 4.63 -10.56 -12.49
CA TYR A 380 4.19 -11.24 -11.26
C TYR A 380 3.83 -12.70 -11.52
N LEU A 381 2.99 -12.98 -12.52
CA LEU A 381 2.53 -14.34 -12.84
C LEU A 381 3.66 -15.25 -13.29
N LYS A 382 4.65 -14.70 -14.01
CA LYS A 382 5.87 -15.42 -14.37
C LYS A 382 6.60 -15.89 -13.11
N LEU A 383 6.92 -14.97 -12.20
CA LEU A 383 7.63 -15.32 -10.96
C LEU A 383 6.79 -16.22 -10.05
N TRP A 384 5.49 -16.00 -9.96
CA TRP A 384 4.58 -16.85 -9.20
C TRP A 384 4.60 -18.30 -9.74
N ARG A 385 4.49 -18.49 -11.05
CA ARG A 385 4.56 -19.82 -11.67
C ARG A 385 5.91 -20.48 -11.41
N GLU A 386 7.00 -19.74 -11.58
CA GLU A 386 8.36 -20.23 -11.31
C GLU A 386 8.50 -20.72 -9.86
N ASN A 387 7.98 -19.97 -8.88
CA ASN A 387 8.16 -20.24 -7.45
C ASN A 387 7.13 -21.19 -6.81
N TYR A 388 5.92 -21.32 -7.37
CA TYR A 388 4.85 -22.13 -6.77
C TYR A 388 4.49 -23.38 -7.57
N ILE A 389 4.84 -23.43 -8.86
CA ILE A 389 4.49 -24.55 -9.75
C ILE A 389 5.77 -25.24 -10.23
N GLU A 390 6.67 -24.49 -10.88
CA GLU A 390 7.81 -25.09 -11.59
C GLU A 390 8.85 -25.71 -10.64
N LEU A 391 9.01 -25.18 -9.43
CA LEU A 391 9.95 -25.74 -8.44
C LEU A 391 9.67 -27.22 -8.12
N VAL A 392 8.40 -27.62 -8.07
CA VAL A 392 8.01 -29.02 -7.75
C VAL A 392 8.55 -29.99 -8.80
N PHE A 393 8.60 -29.57 -10.07
CA PHE A 393 9.09 -30.38 -11.18
C PHE A 393 10.61 -30.37 -11.30
N LYS A 394 11.31 -29.44 -10.64
CA LYS A 394 12.78 -29.36 -10.65
C LYS A 394 13.42 -30.26 -9.58
N THR A 395 12.64 -30.69 -8.59
CA THR A 395 13.11 -31.57 -7.50
C THR A 395 13.29 -33.04 -7.90
N GLU A 396 12.82 -33.46 -9.08
CA GLU A 396 13.13 -34.77 -9.67
C GLU A 396 14.30 -34.67 -10.64
N THR A 397 15.51 -34.71 -10.12
CA THR A 397 16.66 -35.21 -10.89
C THR A 397 17.67 -35.81 -9.92
N LYS A 398 17.43 -37.07 -9.56
CA LYS A 398 18.47 -38.05 -9.24
C LYS A 398 17.90 -39.46 -9.25
#